data_AF-A0A6H0RW98-F1
#
_entry.id   AF-A0A6H0RW98-F1
#
_cell.length_a   1.000
_cell.length_b   1.000
_cell.length_c   1.000
_cell.angle_alpha   90.00
_cell.angle_beta   90.00
_cell.angle_gamma   90.00
#
_symmetry.space_group_name_H-M   'P 1'
#
loop_
_entity.id
_entity.type
_entity.pdbx_description
1 polymer ?
#
loop_
_entity_poly.entity_id
_entity_poly.type
_entity_poly.pdbx_seq_one_letter_code
_entity_poly.pdbx_strand_id
1 'polypeptide(L)'
;MRAVKIGADGWVAGIDLDPRGHRASHPATLVLWHNLDLWYSDQSATSAAEPNMAAMGLALAVSDRAPHDLPLICGNAIVVATDPETATPASMSTQQCHAVSYALLTSLAA
;
A
#
# COMPACT_ATOMS: atom_id res chain seq x y z
N MET A 1 1.34 -10.31 10.74
CA MET A 1 1.86 -8.92 10.67
C MET A 1 0.70 -8.00 10.40
N ARG A 2 0.56 -6.92 11.17
CA ARG A 2 -0.56 -5.98 11.00
C ARG A 2 -0.26 -4.93 9.92
N ALA A 3 -1.23 -4.66 9.05
CA ALA A 3 -1.09 -3.76 7.91
C ALA A 3 -2.43 -3.13 7.49
N VAL A 4 -2.44 -2.33 6.42
CA VAL A 4 -3.66 -1.78 5.81
C VAL A 4 -3.85 -2.38 4.43
N LYS A 5 -5.05 -2.91 4.13
CA LYS A 5 -5.42 -3.36 2.79
C LYS A 5 -6.25 -2.28 2.12
N ILE A 6 -5.92 -1.96 0.88
CA ILE A 6 -6.69 -1.08 0.00
C ILE A 6 -7.27 -1.96 -1.13
N GLY A 7 -8.58 -2.17 -1.12
CA GLY A 7 -9.31 -2.86 -2.19
C GLY A 7 -10.10 -1.89 -3.06
N ALA A 8 -10.63 -2.39 -4.18
CA ALA A 8 -11.48 -1.62 -5.09
C ALA A 8 -12.86 -1.28 -4.50
N ASP A 9 -13.32 -2.09 -3.55
CA ASP A 9 -14.60 -1.98 -2.84
C ASP A 9 -14.49 -1.26 -1.48
N GLY A 10 -13.27 -0.91 -1.07
CA GLY A 10 -12.98 -0.25 0.20
C GLY A 10 -11.64 -0.67 0.78
N TRP A 11 -11.25 -0.06 1.90
CA TRP A 11 -10.02 -0.41 2.61
C TRP A 11 -10.33 -0.91 4.02
N VAL A 12 -9.43 -1.74 4.53
CA VAL A 12 -9.51 -2.31 5.87
C VAL A 12 -8.24 -1.95 6.62
N ALA A 13 -8.41 -1.17 7.69
CA ALA A 13 -7.34 -0.85 8.62
C ALA A 13 -7.07 -2.03 9.53
N GLY A 14 -5.79 -2.41 9.67
CA GLY A 14 -5.38 -3.41 10.65
C GLY A 14 -5.74 -4.84 10.28
N ILE A 15 -5.40 -5.26 9.06
CA ILE A 15 -5.45 -6.69 8.69
C ILE A 15 -4.25 -7.43 9.28
N ASP A 16 -4.47 -8.66 9.74
CA ASP A 16 -3.38 -9.57 10.07
C ASP A 16 -3.03 -10.40 8.83
N LEU A 17 -1.80 -10.26 8.33
CA LEU A 17 -1.31 -11.02 7.18
C LEU A 17 -0.06 -11.85 7.51
N ASP A 18 0.08 -12.97 6.82
CA ASP A 18 1.37 -13.64 6.64
C ASP A 18 2.15 -12.93 5.51
N PRO A 19 3.29 -12.27 5.83
CA PRO A 19 4.06 -11.53 4.83
C PRO A 19 4.60 -12.40 3.71
N ARG A 20 4.86 -13.70 3.94
CA ARG A 20 5.38 -14.60 2.89
C ARG A 20 4.31 -14.91 1.85
N GLY A 21 3.11 -15.27 2.29
CA GLY A 21 1.98 -15.56 1.40
C GLY A 21 1.51 -14.32 0.63
N HIS A 22 1.42 -13.16 1.28
CA HIS A 22 0.91 -11.95 0.63
C HIS A 22 1.89 -11.31 -0.35
N ARG A 23 3.19 -11.45 -0.12
CA ARG A 23 4.22 -10.97 -1.06
C ARG A 23 4.26 -11.77 -2.36
N ALA A 24 3.83 -13.03 -2.34
CA ALA A 24 3.67 -13.83 -3.56
C ALA A 24 2.54 -13.29 -4.45
N SER A 25 1.44 -12.81 -3.86
CA SER A 25 0.31 -12.21 -4.58
C SER A 25 0.49 -10.72 -4.91
N HIS A 26 1.50 -10.07 -4.34
CA HIS A 26 1.80 -8.65 -4.54
C HIS A 26 3.33 -8.51 -4.71
N PRO A 27 3.88 -8.98 -5.84
CA PRO A 27 5.33 -9.09 -6.03
C PRO A 27 6.02 -7.73 -6.15
N ALA A 28 5.30 -6.69 -6.54
CA ALA A 28 5.85 -5.36 -6.72
C ALA A 28 5.79 -4.55 -5.42
N THR A 29 6.77 -3.68 -5.22
CA THR A 29 6.88 -2.82 -4.04
C THR A 29 7.18 -1.39 -4.46
N LEU A 30 6.40 -0.45 -3.93
CA LEU A 30 6.65 0.98 -4.02
C LEU A 30 6.99 1.49 -2.63
N VAL A 31 8.19 2.04 -2.46
CA VAL A 31 8.63 2.65 -1.21
C VAL A 31 7.92 3.98 -1.04
N LEU A 32 7.35 4.19 0.15
CA LEU A 32 6.64 5.41 0.54
C LEU A 32 7.38 6.10 1.71
N TRP A 33 6.99 7.33 2.02
CA TRP A 33 7.49 8.04 3.19
C TRP A 33 7.11 7.34 4.50
N HIS A 34 7.81 7.72 5.57
CA HIS A 34 7.55 7.25 6.94
C HIS A 34 7.76 5.74 7.15
N ASN A 35 8.71 5.15 6.42
CA ASN A 35 9.04 3.72 6.48
C ASN A 35 7.82 2.85 6.17
N LEU A 36 7.12 3.20 5.09
CA LEU A 36 5.99 2.45 4.59
C LEU A 36 6.35 1.90 3.22
N ASP A 37 5.89 0.69 2.94
CA ASP A 37 5.92 0.12 1.61
C ASP A 37 4.49 -0.16 1.15
N LEU A 38 4.23 0.10 -0.13
CA LEU A 38 3.02 -0.33 -0.81
C LEU A 38 3.33 -1.57 -1.63
N TRP A 39 2.77 -2.70 -1.24
CA TRP A 39 2.83 -3.94 -2.00
C TRP A 39 1.64 -4.00 -2.95
N TYR A 40 1.91 -4.24 -4.23
CA TYR A 40 0.90 -4.29 -5.26
C TYR A 40 1.21 -5.37 -6.29
N SER A 41 0.18 -5.76 -7.06
CA SER A 41 0.37 -6.53 -8.29
C SER A 41 0.74 -5.59 -9.42
N ASP A 42 1.87 -5.81 -10.09
CA ASP A 42 2.16 -5.10 -11.34
C ASP A 42 1.25 -5.60 -12.48
N GLN A 43 1.12 -4.78 -13.53
CA GLN A 43 0.21 -5.04 -14.66
C GLN A 43 0.45 -6.39 -15.36
N SER A 44 1.61 -7.02 -15.17
CA SER A 44 1.94 -8.31 -15.82
C SER A 44 1.15 -9.48 -15.24
N ALA A 45 0.66 -9.36 -14.00
CA ALA A 45 -0.06 -10.43 -13.30
C ALA A 45 -1.59 -10.37 -13.49
N THR A 46 -2.14 -9.23 -13.89
CA THR A 46 -3.58 -8.95 -13.75
C THR A 46 -4.15 -8.13 -14.90
N SER A 47 -3.98 -8.60 -16.15
CA SER A 47 -4.52 -7.94 -17.37
C SER A 47 -6.03 -7.59 -17.34
N ALA A 48 -6.77 -8.02 -16.32
CA ALA A 48 -8.20 -7.75 -16.11
C ALA A 48 -8.53 -6.96 -14.82
N ALA A 49 -7.55 -6.56 -14.00
CA ALA A 49 -7.85 -5.84 -12.74
C ALA A 49 -7.99 -4.33 -12.96
N GLU A 50 -9.05 -3.74 -12.41
CA GLU A 50 -9.27 -2.30 -12.47
C GLU A 50 -8.22 -1.51 -11.66
N PRO A 51 -7.90 -0.27 -12.08
CA PRO A 51 -7.05 0.63 -11.31
C PRO A 51 -7.59 0.89 -9.91
N ASN A 52 -6.73 0.78 -8.90
CA ASN A 52 -7.08 1.10 -7.52
C ASN A 52 -6.82 2.58 -7.25
N MET A 53 -7.83 3.42 -7.52
CA MET A 53 -7.71 4.88 -7.38
C MET A 53 -7.36 5.33 -5.96
N ALA A 54 -7.78 4.57 -4.93
CA ALA A 54 -7.42 4.86 -3.54
C ALA A 54 -5.93 4.61 -3.27
N ALA A 55 -5.39 3.50 -3.77
CA ALA A 55 -3.96 3.23 -3.69
C ALA A 55 -3.13 4.23 -4.51
N MET A 56 -3.62 4.63 -5.68
CA MET A 56 -3.01 5.69 -6.50
C MET A 56 -2.98 7.04 -5.78
N GLY A 57 -4.11 7.45 -5.18
CA GLY A 57 -4.21 8.68 -4.39
C GLY A 57 -3.23 8.68 -3.22
N LEU A 58 -3.17 7.58 -2.47
CA LEU A 58 -2.19 7.43 -1.39
C LEU A 58 -0.75 7.54 -1.92
N ALA A 59 -0.41 6.80 -2.98
CA ALA A 59 0.92 6.83 -3.56
C ALA A 59 1.35 8.24 -4.00
N LEU A 60 0.43 9.03 -4.55
CA LEU A 60 0.67 10.45 -4.88
C LEU A 60 0.91 11.31 -3.64
N ALA A 61 0.19 11.05 -2.55
CA ALA A 61 0.25 11.87 -1.34
C ALA A 61 1.45 11.55 -0.43
N VAL A 62 1.95 10.31 -0.45
CA VAL A 62 3.00 9.84 0.48
C VAL A 62 4.22 9.24 -0.22
N SER A 63 4.50 9.63 -1.46
CA SER A 63 5.77 9.34 -2.14
C SER A 63 6.47 10.60 -2.62
N ASP A 64 7.76 10.49 -2.91
CA ASP A 64 8.58 11.53 -3.55
C ASP A 64 8.50 11.49 -5.09
N ARG A 65 7.71 10.58 -5.65
CA ARG A 65 7.61 10.41 -7.10
C ARG A 65 6.66 11.41 -7.73
N ALA A 66 7.03 11.90 -8.91
CA ALA A 66 6.10 12.69 -9.72
C ALA A 66 4.95 11.79 -10.21
N PRO A 67 3.75 12.36 -10.49
CA PRO A 67 2.59 11.57 -10.92
C PRO A 67 2.83 10.65 -12.13
N HIS A 68 3.72 11.05 -13.05
CA HIS A 68 4.06 10.27 -14.24
C HIS A 68 5.09 9.16 -14.00
N ASP A 69 5.76 9.16 -12.84
CA ASP A 69 6.74 8.15 -12.43
C ASP A 69 6.12 7.07 -11.52
N LEU A 70 4.85 7.23 -11.16
CA LEU A 70 4.11 6.26 -10.37
C LEU A 70 3.66 5.08 -11.24
N PRO A 71 3.86 3.83 -10.77
CA PRO A 71 3.31 2.67 -11.43
C PRO A 71 1.78 2.70 -11.35
N LEU A 72 1.10 2.16 -12.36
CA LEU A 72 -0.33 1.90 -12.26
C LEU A 72 -0.56 0.74 -11.28
N ILE A 73 -1.24 1.04 -10.18
CA ILE A 73 -1.61 0.06 -9.16
C ILE A 73 -3.01 -0.46 -9.47
N CYS A 74 -3.14 -1.76 -9.74
CA CYS A 74 -4.41 -2.42 -10.02
C CYS A 74 -4.80 -3.41 -8.93
N GLY A 75 -6.11 -3.62 -8.74
CA GLY A 75 -6.62 -4.59 -7.78
C GLY A 75 -6.31 -4.23 -6.33
N ASN A 76 -6.00 -5.23 -5.50
CA ASN A 76 -5.68 -4.98 -4.09
C ASN A 76 -4.24 -4.49 -3.93
N ALA A 77 -4.05 -3.57 -2.99
CA ALA A 77 -2.73 -3.14 -2.53
C ALA A 77 -2.65 -3.24 -1.00
N ILE A 78 -1.46 -3.51 -0.47
CA ILE A 78 -1.21 -3.65 0.95
C ILE A 78 -0.17 -2.62 1.38
N VAL A 79 -0.52 -1.75 2.32
CA VAL A 79 0.44 -0.85 2.97
C VAL A 79 1.02 -1.57 4.16
N VAL A 80 2.33 -1.79 4.17
CA VAL A 80 3.07 -2.40 5.27
C VAL A 80 4.01 -1.39 5.91
N ALA A 81 4.32 -1.57 7.19
CA ALA A 81 5.43 -0.85 7.80
C ALA A 81 6.73 -1.58 7.47
N THR A 82 7.80 -0.81 7.39
CA THR A 82 9.15 -1.30 7.16
C THR A 82 10.01 -0.89 8.35
N ASP A 83 10.77 -1.84 8.88
CA ASP A 83 11.72 -1.58 9.94
C ASP A 83 12.85 -0.69 9.39
N PRO A 84 13.11 0.48 10.00
CA PRO A 84 14.04 1.46 9.46
C PRO A 84 15.50 1.02 9.52
N GLU A 85 15.85 0.08 10.39
CA GLU A 85 17.23 -0.39 10.55
C GLU A 85 17.54 -1.54 9.58
N THR A 86 16.57 -2.44 9.37
CA THR A 86 16.75 -3.67 8.61
C THR A 86 16.13 -3.64 7.21
N ALA A 87 15.32 -2.62 6.91
CA ALA A 87 14.50 -2.53 5.69
C ALA A 87 13.61 -3.77 5.47
N THR A 88 13.19 -4.42 6.56
CA THR A 88 12.33 -5.61 6.50
C THR A 88 10.89 -5.30 6.89
N PRO A 89 9.90 -6.07 6.40
CA PRO A 89 8.50 -5.81 6.74
C PRO A 89 8.24 -6.00 8.23
N ALA A 90 7.58 -5.01 8.84
CA ALA A 90 7.28 -4.95 10.27
C ALA A 90 5.78 -4.79 10.53
N SER A 91 5.35 -5.18 11.72
CA SER A 91 3.94 -5.06 12.12
C SER A 91 3.60 -3.61 12.50
N MET A 92 2.54 -3.07 11.92
CA MET A 92 2.01 -1.77 12.35
C MET A 92 1.36 -1.87 13.73
N SER A 93 1.53 -0.82 14.54
CA SER A 93 0.67 -0.55 15.69
C SER A 93 -0.72 -0.10 15.25
N THR A 94 -1.69 -0.14 16.15
CA THR A 94 -3.05 0.39 15.89
C THR A 94 -3.00 1.88 15.52
N GLN A 95 -2.14 2.67 16.18
CA GLN A 95 -1.99 4.09 15.89
C GLN A 95 -1.45 4.33 14.48
N GLN A 96 -0.48 3.52 14.04
CA GLN A 96 0.05 3.59 12.66
C GLN A 96 -1.02 3.22 11.63
N CYS A 97 -1.83 2.18 11.89
CA CYS A 97 -2.95 1.83 11.01
C CYS A 97 -3.95 2.98 10.87
N HIS A 98 -4.27 3.67 11.97
CA HIS A 98 -5.16 4.84 11.93
C HIS A 98 -4.54 6.01 11.17
N ALA A 99 -3.25 6.30 11.38
CA ALA A 99 -2.55 7.38 10.69
C ALA A 99 -2.50 7.15 9.17
N VAL A 100 -2.19 5.93 8.73
CA VAL A 100 -2.22 5.55 7.31
C VAL A 100 -3.64 5.66 6.75
N SER A 101 -4.65 5.21 7.48
CA SER A 101 -6.05 5.31 7.06
C SER A 101 -6.51 6.77 6.93
N TYR A 102 -6.03 7.65 7.81
CA TYR A 102 -6.29 9.08 7.72
C TYR A 102 -5.58 9.71 6.52
N ALA A 103 -4.31 9.38 6.28
CA ALA A 103 -3.57 9.84 5.10
C ALA A 103 -4.25 9.40 3.79
N LEU A 104 -4.77 8.16 3.75
CA LEU A 104 -5.56 7.65 2.63
C LEU A 104 -6.83 8.49 2.42
N LEU A 105 -7.60 8.76 3.48
CA LEU A 105 -8.79 9.60 3.41
C LEU A 105 -8.48 11.01 2.92
N THR A 106 -7.40 11.63 3.41
CA THR A 106 -7.02 12.98 2.97
C THR A 106 -6.53 12.99 1.53
N SER A 107 -5.85 11.92 1.09
CA SER A 107 -5.38 11.80 -0.31
C SER A 107 -6.51 11.74 -1.33
N LEU A 108 -7.71 11.30 -0.91
CA LEU A 108 -8.91 11.22 -1.76
C LEU A 108 -9.72 12.52 -1.80
N ALA A 109 -9.43 13.46 -0.89
CA ALA A 109 -10.12 14.74 -0.79
C ALA A 109 -9.39 15.89 -1.51
N ALA A 110 -8.18 15.64 -1.99
CA ALA A 110 -7.31 16.58 -2.71
C ALA A 110 -7.49 16.47 -4.23
#